data_AF-A0A1B8RT91-F1
#
_entry.id   AF-A0A1B8RT91-F1
#
_cell.length_a   1.000
_cell.length_b   1.000
_cell.length_c   1.000
_cell.angle_alpha   90.00
_cell.angle_beta   90.00
_cell.angle_gamma   90.00
#
_symmetry.space_group_name_H-M   'P 1'
#
loop_
_entity.id
_entity.type
_entity.pdbx_description
1 polymer ?
#
loop_
_entity_poly.entity_id
_entity_poly.type
_entity_poly.pdbx_seq_one_letter_code
_entity_poly.pdbx_strand_id
1 'polypeptide(L)'
;MKLQEKFNEIEKHLLEDEKPSIYLNELKTSGELSVEPFKWLISLEKIEQSPKHHLEGDVWIHTMMVVDKGSSYREYVEDKKVFMWALLLHDLGKRSTTKLRKGRWTSYDHDKVGRKDSYDFLSYFKLDEEFKSKVSILVRYHMHLLFIMNKLPYGDIKGMKKEANLHDLSYVFLSDRLGRGGMDKEEIEKVEKEVESFRNKFLKQ
;
A
#
# COMPACT_ATOMS: atom_id res chain seq x y z
N MET A 1 2.86 -17.61 -19.89
CA MET A 1 2.49 -18.06 -18.53
C MET A 1 1.02 -17.77 -18.29
N LYS A 2 0.27 -18.64 -17.63
CA LYS A 2 -1.15 -18.35 -17.34
C LYS A 2 -1.21 -17.21 -16.33
N LEU A 3 -2.15 -16.29 -16.50
CA LEU A 3 -2.32 -15.11 -15.64
C LEU A 3 -2.34 -15.44 -14.13
N GLN A 4 -3.01 -16.55 -13.77
CA GLN A 4 -3.06 -17.07 -12.41
C GLN A 4 -1.70 -17.57 -11.88
N GLU A 5 -0.88 -18.18 -12.73
CA GLU A 5 0.46 -18.65 -12.34
C GLU A 5 1.33 -17.46 -11.92
N LYS A 6 1.25 -16.34 -12.65
CA LYS A 6 2.04 -15.14 -12.31
C LYS A 6 1.60 -14.53 -10.99
N PHE A 7 0.29 -14.50 -10.76
CA PHE A 7 -0.25 -14.05 -9.48
C PHE A 7 0.33 -14.88 -8.32
N ASN A 8 0.32 -16.21 -8.47
CA ASN A 8 0.82 -17.11 -7.43
C ASN A 8 2.33 -16.96 -7.21
N GLU A 9 3.11 -16.75 -8.28
CA GLU A 9 4.55 -16.45 -8.18
C GLU A 9 4.80 -15.14 -7.42
N ILE A 10 4.11 -14.06 -7.79
CA ILE A 10 4.23 -12.77 -7.09
C ILE A 10 3.83 -12.92 -5.62
N GLU A 11 2.74 -13.62 -5.33
CA GLU A 11 2.31 -13.89 -3.95
C GLU A 11 3.37 -14.64 -3.14
N LYS A 12 4.00 -15.65 -3.74
CA LYS A 12 5.10 -16.37 -3.09
C LYS A 12 6.24 -15.41 -2.70
N HIS A 13 6.71 -14.60 -3.64
CA HIS A 13 7.79 -13.63 -3.37
C HIS A 13 7.36 -12.56 -2.36
N LEU A 14 6.11 -12.10 -2.40
CA LEU A 14 5.55 -11.21 -1.39
C LEU A 14 5.53 -11.83 0.02
N LEU A 15 5.33 -13.14 0.14
CA LEU A 15 5.22 -13.83 1.43
C LEU A 15 6.54 -14.36 1.98
N GLU A 16 7.48 -14.72 1.11
CA GLU A 16 8.70 -15.44 1.49
C GLU A 16 9.95 -14.57 1.44
N ASP A 17 10.07 -13.64 0.50
CA ASP A 17 11.32 -12.90 0.31
C ASP A 17 11.50 -11.81 1.37
N GLU A 18 12.73 -11.60 1.83
CA GLU A 18 13.07 -10.43 2.65
C GLU A 18 12.91 -9.11 1.87
N LYS A 19 13.17 -9.15 0.55
CA LYS A 19 13.04 -8.00 -0.37
C LYS A 19 12.23 -8.35 -1.61
N PRO A 20 10.88 -8.40 -1.51
CA PRO A 20 10.01 -8.69 -2.66
C PRO A 20 10.23 -7.75 -3.84
N SER A 21 10.73 -6.53 -3.59
CA SER A 21 11.01 -5.55 -4.64
C SER A 21 11.99 -6.04 -5.71
N ILE A 22 12.92 -6.95 -5.37
CA ILE A 22 13.91 -7.48 -6.31
C ILE A 22 13.18 -8.21 -7.44
N TYR A 23 12.36 -9.20 -7.09
CA TYR A 23 11.58 -9.97 -8.05
C TYR A 23 10.57 -9.11 -8.81
N LEU A 24 9.89 -8.17 -8.14
CA LEU A 24 8.95 -7.26 -8.79
C LEU A 24 9.63 -6.36 -9.83
N ASN A 25 10.85 -5.88 -9.57
CA ASN A 25 11.62 -5.11 -10.54
C ASN A 25 12.16 -5.96 -11.68
N GLU A 26 12.52 -7.23 -11.44
CA GLU A 26 12.87 -8.18 -12.49
C GLU A 26 11.69 -8.38 -13.46
N LEU A 27 10.49 -8.65 -12.94
CA LEU A 27 9.27 -8.79 -13.74
C LEU A 27 8.92 -7.52 -14.53
N LYS A 28 9.16 -6.34 -13.95
CA LYS A 28 9.00 -5.06 -14.65
C LYS A 28 9.99 -4.97 -15.82
N THR A 29 11.26 -5.27 -15.57
CA THR A 29 12.36 -5.11 -16.54
C THR A 29 12.29 -6.15 -17.67
N SER A 30 11.88 -7.38 -17.36
CA SER A 30 11.66 -8.44 -18.36
C SER A 30 10.42 -8.19 -19.23
N GLY A 31 9.56 -7.24 -18.84
CA GLY A 31 8.32 -6.93 -19.52
C GLY A 31 7.16 -7.87 -19.19
N GLU A 32 7.33 -8.81 -18.26
CA GLU A 32 6.31 -9.78 -17.87
C GLU A 32 5.08 -9.14 -17.21
N LEU A 33 5.22 -7.95 -16.63
CA LEU A 33 4.09 -7.17 -16.11
C LEU A 33 3.29 -6.44 -17.21
N SER A 34 3.66 -6.55 -18.50
CA SER A 34 3.04 -5.76 -19.60
C SER A 34 1.66 -6.27 -20.05
N VAL A 35 1.05 -7.17 -19.28
CA VAL A 35 -0.26 -7.78 -19.55
C VAL A 35 -1.27 -7.34 -18.49
N GLU A 36 -2.56 -7.34 -18.83
CA GLU A 36 -3.61 -7.02 -17.85
C GLU A 36 -3.74 -8.15 -16.79
N PRO A 37 -3.95 -7.81 -15.50
CA PRO A 37 -4.05 -6.46 -14.94
C PRO A 37 -2.69 -5.90 -14.47
N PHE A 38 -1.59 -6.66 -14.56
CA PHE A 38 -0.26 -6.26 -14.07
C PHE A 38 0.26 -4.95 -14.68
N LYS A 39 -0.19 -4.60 -15.89
CA LYS A 39 0.11 -3.30 -16.52
C LYS A 39 -0.32 -2.11 -15.66
N TRP A 40 -1.29 -2.30 -14.78
CA TRP A 40 -1.73 -1.30 -13.81
C TRP A 40 -0.62 -0.96 -12.83
N LEU A 41 0.13 -1.96 -12.37
CA LEU A 41 1.30 -1.76 -11.52
C LEU A 41 2.42 -1.01 -12.25
N ILE A 42 2.69 -1.36 -13.52
CA ILE A 42 3.68 -0.63 -14.34
C ILE A 42 3.30 0.85 -14.44
N SER A 43 2.01 1.16 -14.59
CA SER A 43 1.58 2.56 -14.76
C SER A 43 1.77 3.44 -13.53
N LEU A 44 2.22 2.89 -12.39
CA LEU A 44 2.68 3.67 -11.23
C LEU A 44 4.06 4.30 -11.48
N GLU A 45 4.84 3.75 -12.41
CA GLU A 45 6.08 4.36 -12.86
C GLU A 45 5.80 5.72 -13.50
N LYS A 46 6.69 6.69 -13.28
CA LYS A 46 6.59 8.06 -13.81
C LYS A 46 5.41 8.87 -13.28
N ILE A 47 4.60 8.33 -12.37
CA ILE A 47 3.66 9.15 -11.60
C ILE A 47 4.49 9.94 -10.60
N GLU A 48 4.74 11.22 -10.93
CA GLU A 48 5.48 12.11 -10.05
C GLU A 48 4.75 12.32 -8.71
N GLN A 49 5.55 12.33 -7.65
CA GLN A 49 5.10 12.63 -6.30
C GLN A 49 5.73 13.92 -5.80
N SER A 50 5.20 14.46 -4.71
CA SER A 50 5.75 15.66 -4.08
C SER A 50 7.15 15.37 -3.52
N PRO A 51 8.25 16.00 -4.00
CA PRO A 51 9.60 15.72 -3.53
C PRO A 51 9.80 15.96 -2.03
N LYS A 52 8.99 16.85 -1.43
CA LYS A 52 8.97 17.09 0.02
C LYS A 52 8.63 15.83 0.85
N HIS A 53 7.83 14.93 0.29
CA HIS A 53 7.29 13.77 1.00
C HIS A 53 7.77 12.44 0.42
N HIS A 54 8.29 12.46 -0.81
CA HIS A 54 8.70 11.32 -1.61
C HIS A 54 10.02 11.66 -2.28
N LEU A 55 11.11 11.60 -1.50
CA LEU A 55 12.47 11.85 -2.01
C LEU A 55 12.93 10.71 -2.92
N GLU A 56 12.35 9.52 -2.76
CA GLU A 56 12.63 8.32 -3.53
C GLU A 56 12.20 8.40 -5.00
N GLY A 57 11.28 9.30 -5.34
CA GLY A 57 10.85 9.54 -6.72
C GLY A 57 9.38 9.17 -6.97
N ASP A 58 9.15 8.30 -7.95
CA ASP A 58 7.80 7.97 -8.40
C ASP A 58 7.06 6.97 -7.49
N VAL A 59 5.78 6.73 -7.81
CA VAL A 59 4.92 5.84 -7.02
C VAL A 59 5.39 4.38 -7.06
N TRP A 60 6.02 3.94 -8.15
CA TRP A 60 6.56 2.57 -8.22
C TRP A 60 7.69 2.38 -7.21
N ILE A 61 8.67 3.29 -7.18
CA ILE A 61 9.80 3.22 -6.25
C ILE A 61 9.29 3.22 -4.80
N HIS A 62 8.36 4.12 -4.48
CA HIS A 62 7.70 4.15 -3.16
C HIS A 62 7.06 2.80 -2.83
N THR A 63 6.25 2.25 -3.73
CA THR A 63 5.59 0.96 -3.54
C THR A 63 6.60 -0.17 -3.27
N MET A 64 7.73 -0.18 -3.98
CA MET A 64 8.81 -1.15 -3.75
C MET A 64 9.43 -1.04 -2.34
N MET A 65 9.69 0.19 -1.88
CA MET A 65 10.20 0.43 -0.53
C MET A 65 9.18 0.02 0.54
N VAL A 66 7.90 0.25 0.30
CA VAL A 66 6.80 -0.13 1.19
C VAL A 66 6.64 -1.64 1.31
N VAL A 67 6.70 -2.39 0.21
CA VAL A 67 6.61 -3.87 0.27
C VAL A 67 7.86 -4.48 0.93
N ASP A 68 9.05 -3.94 0.69
CA ASP A 68 10.27 -4.38 1.40
C ASP A 68 10.21 -4.06 2.88
N LYS A 69 9.66 -2.89 3.27
CA LYS A 69 9.47 -2.58 4.69
C LYS A 69 8.41 -3.50 5.31
N GLY A 70 7.32 -3.77 4.59
CA GLY A 70 6.26 -4.66 5.00
C GLY A 70 6.69 -6.11 5.21
N SER A 71 7.63 -6.62 4.42
CA SER A 71 8.14 -7.99 4.58
C SER A 71 8.63 -8.24 6.02
N SER A 72 9.26 -7.24 6.65
CA SER A 72 9.75 -7.29 8.03
C SER A 72 8.65 -7.32 9.10
N TYR A 73 7.40 -7.00 8.72
CA TYR A 73 6.24 -6.98 9.61
C TYR A 73 5.27 -8.15 9.42
N ARG A 74 5.53 -9.07 8.47
CA ARG A 74 4.63 -10.20 8.16
C ARG A 74 4.29 -11.07 9.37
N GLU A 75 5.24 -11.30 10.27
CA GLU A 75 5.00 -12.13 11.47
C GLU A 75 4.18 -11.44 12.56
N TYR A 76 3.91 -10.14 12.41
CA TYR A 76 3.17 -9.34 13.39
C TYR A 76 1.76 -8.97 12.93
N VAL A 77 1.32 -9.42 11.75
CA VAL A 77 -0.04 -9.21 11.24
C VAL A 77 -0.84 -10.50 11.34
N GLU A 78 -2.18 -10.38 11.36
CA GLU A 78 -3.08 -11.51 11.43
C GLU A 78 -3.21 -12.22 10.07
N ASP A 79 -3.34 -11.45 8.98
CA ASP A 79 -3.44 -11.98 7.62
C ASP A 79 -2.30 -11.47 6.73
N LYS A 80 -1.21 -12.25 6.69
CA LYS A 80 0.02 -11.93 5.91
C LYS A 80 -0.26 -11.70 4.44
N LYS A 81 -1.16 -12.49 3.85
CA LYS A 81 -1.47 -12.46 2.42
C LYS A 81 -2.24 -11.18 2.10
N VAL A 82 -3.30 -10.88 2.86
CA VAL A 82 -4.06 -9.64 2.71
C VAL A 82 -3.17 -8.43 2.92
N PHE A 83 -2.33 -8.46 3.96
CA PHE A 83 -1.40 -7.37 4.28
C PHE A 83 -0.43 -7.07 3.13
N MET A 84 0.32 -8.06 2.64
CA MET A 84 1.33 -7.83 1.60
C MET A 84 0.72 -7.40 0.27
N TRP A 85 -0.45 -7.94 -0.10
CA TRP A 85 -1.17 -7.49 -1.29
C TRP A 85 -1.73 -6.08 -1.12
N ALA A 86 -2.22 -5.72 0.07
CA ALA A 86 -2.64 -4.35 0.34
C ALA A 86 -1.48 -3.36 0.21
N LEU A 87 -0.26 -3.72 0.64
CA LEU A 87 0.92 -2.88 0.43
C LEU A 87 1.27 -2.69 -1.04
N LEU A 88 1.26 -3.76 -1.83
CA LEU A 88 1.55 -3.67 -3.28
C LEU A 88 0.52 -2.79 -4.02
N LEU A 89 -0.73 -2.76 -3.54
CA LEU A 89 -1.84 -2.07 -4.20
C LEU A 89 -2.26 -0.75 -3.52
N HIS A 90 -1.64 -0.34 -2.41
CA HIS A 90 -2.11 0.77 -1.57
C HIS A 90 -2.31 2.07 -2.33
N ASP A 91 -1.41 2.34 -3.27
CA ASP A 91 -1.36 3.56 -4.06
C ASP A 91 -1.90 3.40 -5.48
N LEU A 92 -2.55 2.27 -5.81
CA LEU A 92 -2.99 1.99 -7.17
C LEU A 92 -3.93 3.06 -7.74
N GLY A 93 -4.76 3.66 -6.87
CA GLY A 93 -5.66 4.75 -7.25
C GLY A 93 -4.96 6.03 -7.70
N LYS A 94 -3.65 6.20 -7.46
CA LYS A 94 -2.87 7.36 -7.95
C LYS A 94 -2.82 7.41 -9.49
N ARG A 95 -2.95 6.28 -10.17
CA ARG A 95 -2.96 6.18 -11.65
C ARG A 95 -3.95 7.11 -12.32
N SER A 96 -5.13 7.25 -11.74
CA SER A 96 -6.24 8.02 -12.31
C SER A 96 -6.51 9.34 -11.58
N THR A 97 -5.90 9.55 -10.40
CA THR A 97 -6.17 10.70 -9.53
C THR A 97 -5.03 11.71 -9.44
N THR A 98 -3.79 11.32 -9.74
CA THR A 98 -2.63 12.21 -9.70
C THR A 98 -2.70 13.24 -10.83
N LYS A 99 -2.73 14.53 -10.48
CA LYS A 99 -2.71 15.64 -11.46
C LYS A 99 -1.85 16.79 -10.96
N LEU A 100 -1.24 17.52 -11.89
CA LEU A 100 -0.52 18.77 -11.62
C LEU A 100 -1.55 19.89 -11.39
N ARG A 101 -1.58 20.45 -10.18
CA ARG A 101 -2.48 21.54 -9.80
C ARG A 101 -1.67 22.65 -9.16
N LYS A 102 -1.69 23.85 -9.74
CA LYS A 102 -0.95 25.02 -9.24
C LYS A 102 0.54 24.71 -8.96
N GLY A 103 1.19 24.01 -9.90
CA GLY A 103 2.61 23.61 -9.78
C GLY A 103 2.90 22.50 -8.78
N ARG A 104 1.88 21.82 -8.24
CA ARG A 104 2.02 20.73 -7.27
C ARG A 104 1.30 19.47 -7.74
N TRP A 105 1.99 18.33 -7.70
CA TRP A 105 1.36 17.03 -7.90
C TRP A 105 0.47 16.67 -6.72
N THR A 106 -0.77 16.26 -7.01
CA THR A 106 -1.80 15.95 -6.01
C THR A 106 -2.64 14.77 -6.45
N SER A 107 -2.92 13.84 -5.51
CA SER A 107 -3.69 12.60 -5.74
C SER A 107 -4.91 12.57 -4.81
N TYR A 108 -5.85 13.48 -5.02
CA TYR A 108 -7.07 13.55 -4.20
C TYR A 108 -7.94 12.31 -4.41
N ASP A 109 -8.51 11.80 -3.31
CA ASP A 109 -9.38 10.63 -3.27
C ASP A 109 -8.74 9.32 -3.83
N HIS A 110 -7.40 9.25 -3.94
CA HIS A 110 -6.70 8.06 -4.42
C HIS A 110 -6.95 6.83 -3.55
N ASP A 111 -7.26 7.02 -2.26
CA ASP A 111 -7.64 5.98 -1.32
C ASP A 111 -9.02 5.37 -1.67
N LYS A 112 -9.99 6.21 -2.03
CA LYS A 112 -11.33 5.76 -2.46
C LYS A 112 -11.28 5.07 -3.82
N VAL A 113 -10.53 5.65 -4.77
CA VAL A 113 -10.34 5.03 -6.09
C VAL A 113 -9.51 3.75 -5.96
N GLY A 114 -8.48 3.76 -5.11
CA GLY A 114 -7.64 2.61 -4.82
C GLY A 114 -8.41 1.41 -4.26
N ARG A 115 -9.46 1.64 -3.45
CA ARG A 115 -10.40 0.57 -3.04
C ARG A 115 -10.97 -0.16 -4.24
N LYS A 116 -11.52 0.59 -5.21
CA LYS A 116 -12.12 0.01 -6.41
C LYS A 116 -11.06 -0.64 -7.29
N ASP A 117 -9.97 0.07 -7.56
CA ASP A 117 -8.91 -0.40 -8.46
C ASP A 117 -8.24 -1.67 -7.93
N SER A 118 -8.01 -1.78 -6.62
CA SER A 118 -7.43 -3.00 -6.02
C SER A 118 -8.40 -4.19 -6.09
N TYR A 119 -9.69 -3.98 -5.83
CA TYR A 119 -10.70 -5.03 -5.98
C TYR A 119 -10.83 -5.50 -7.44
N ASP A 120 -10.88 -4.56 -8.38
CA ASP A 120 -10.96 -4.86 -9.81
C ASP A 120 -9.71 -5.57 -10.30
N PHE A 121 -8.51 -5.14 -9.87
CA PHE A 121 -7.24 -5.79 -10.17
C PHE A 121 -7.27 -7.26 -9.73
N LEU A 122 -7.70 -7.53 -8.50
CA LEU A 122 -7.76 -8.88 -7.97
C LEU A 122 -8.86 -9.74 -8.62
N SER A 123 -9.88 -9.11 -9.20
CA SER A 123 -10.98 -9.82 -9.89
C SER A 123 -10.60 -10.45 -11.23
N TYR A 124 -9.40 -10.16 -11.75
CA TYR A 124 -8.83 -10.87 -12.90
C TYR A 124 -8.34 -12.29 -12.57
N PHE A 125 -8.25 -12.63 -11.29
CA PHE A 125 -7.73 -13.90 -10.79
C PHE A 125 -8.82 -14.71 -10.09
N LYS A 126 -8.60 -16.03 -9.96
CA LYS A 126 -9.51 -16.94 -9.25
C LYS A 126 -9.24 -16.87 -7.74
N LEU A 127 -9.73 -15.82 -7.10
CA LEU A 127 -9.55 -15.54 -5.68
C LEU A 127 -10.90 -15.50 -4.97
N ASP A 128 -10.90 -15.82 -3.68
CA ASP A 128 -12.10 -15.71 -2.86
C ASP A 128 -12.52 -14.23 -2.67
N GLU A 129 -13.84 -14.02 -2.52
CA GLU A 129 -14.41 -12.68 -2.37
C GLU A 129 -13.95 -11.98 -1.09
N GLU A 130 -13.71 -12.76 -0.04
CA GLU A 130 -13.27 -12.25 1.26
C GLU A 130 -11.89 -11.60 1.16
N PHE A 131 -10.94 -12.25 0.49
CA PHE A 131 -9.59 -11.78 0.23
C PHE A 131 -9.61 -10.47 -0.57
N LYS A 132 -10.35 -10.45 -1.70
CA LYS A 132 -10.50 -9.25 -2.53
C LYS A 132 -11.06 -8.08 -1.72
N SER A 133 -12.11 -8.35 -0.94
CA SER A 133 -12.74 -7.37 -0.07
C SER A 133 -11.77 -6.84 0.99
N LYS A 134 -11.12 -7.73 1.75
CA LYS A 134 -10.16 -7.37 2.82
C LYS A 134 -8.99 -6.54 2.29
N VAL A 135 -8.38 -6.93 1.17
CA VAL A 135 -7.31 -6.15 0.53
C VAL A 135 -7.82 -4.76 0.16
N SER A 136 -8.98 -4.67 -0.51
CA SER A 136 -9.54 -3.39 -0.93
C SER A 136 -9.87 -2.46 0.24
N ILE A 137 -10.28 -3.02 1.39
CA ILE A 137 -10.56 -2.26 2.61
C ILE A 137 -9.27 -1.71 3.24
N LEU A 138 -8.19 -2.50 3.29
CA LEU A 138 -6.90 -1.99 3.76
C LEU A 138 -6.37 -0.88 2.85
N VAL A 139 -6.46 -1.06 1.52
CA VAL A 139 -6.12 -0.03 0.52
C VAL A 139 -6.99 1.22 0.73
N ARG A 140 -8.30 1.06 0.96
CA ARG A 140 -9.21 2.19 1.20
C ARG A 140 -8.77 3.06 2.37
N TYR A 141 -8.26 2.46 3.43
CA TYR A 141 -8.03 3.15 4.70
C TYR A 141 -6.56 3.41 5.02
N HIS A 142 -5.62 3.10 4.13
CA HIS A 142 -4.18 3.17 4.39
C HIS A 142 -3.69 4.55 4.89
N MET A 143 -4.28 5.65 4.39
CA MET A 143 -3.94 7.02 4.81
C MET A 143 -4.68 7.51 6.07
N HIS A 144 -5.71 6.80 6.53
CA HIS A 144 -6.64 7.36 7.51
C HIS A 144 -6.02 7.55 8.89
N LEU A 145 -5.05 6.70 9.25
CA LEU A 145 -4.30 6.87 10.50
C LEU A 145 -3.55 8.20 10.50
N LEU A 146 -2.94 8.60 9.36
CA LEU A 146 -2.33 9.93 9.19
C LEU A 146 -3.35 11.05 9.44
N PHE A 147 -4.54 10.92 8.83
CA PHE A 147 -5.57 11.94 8.90
C PHE A 147 -6.07 12.11 10.34
N ILE A 148 -6.29 11.00 11.05
CA ILE A 148 -6.77 11.00 12.43
C ILE A 148 -5.72 11.59 13.38
N MET A 149 -4.46 11.16 13.26
CA MET A 149 -3.38 11.61 14.13
C MET A 149 -3.07 13.11 13.94
N ASN A 150 -3.12 13.59 12.70
CA ASN A 150 -2.94 15.01 12.37
C ASN A 150 -4.23 15.84 12.50
N LYS A 151 -5.32 15.28 13.03
CA LYS A 151 -6.62 15.96 13.21
C LYS A 151 -7.17 16.57 11.91
N LEU A 152 -6.92 15.91 10.77
CA LEU A 152 -7.42 16.31 9.47
C LEU A 152 -8.87 15.83 9.27
N PRO A 153 -9.71 16.58 8.54
CA PRO A 153 -11.14 16.27 8.39
C PRO A 153 -11.42 15.05 7.48
N TYR A 154 -10.38 14.44 6.91
CA TYR A 154 -10.50 13.33 5.96
C TYR A 154 -10.50 11.95 6.65
N GLY A 155 -10.19 11.89 7.95
CA GLY A 155 -10.14 10.63 8.70
C GLY A 155 -11.53 10.07 9.00
N ASP A 156 -11.73 8.79 8.68
CA ASP A 156 -12.98 8.04 8.95
C ASP A 156 -12.76 6.90 9.95
N ILE A 157 -12.65 7.22 11.24
CA ILE A 157 -12.46 6.22 12.30
C ILE A 157 -13.66 5.27 12.45
N LYS A 158 -14.88 5.74 12.15
CA LYS A 158 -16.09 4.91 12.27
C LYS A 158 -16.14 3.85 11.19
N GLY A 159 -15.85 4.23 9.94
CA GLY A 159 -15.72 3.30 8.81
C GLY A 159 -14.60 2.29 9.03
N MET A 160 -13.41 2.76 9.45
CA MET A 160 -12.27 1.88 9.78
C MET A 160 -12.65 0.82 10.82
N LYS A 161 -13.28 1.21 11.94
CA LYS A 161 -13.71 0.27 12.99
C LYS A 161 -14.75 -0.75 12.53
N LYS A 162 -15.57 -0.37 11.53
CA LYS A 162 -16.66 -1.22 11.03
C LYS A 162 -16.16 -2.23 10.00
N GLU A 163 -15.23 -1.84 9.14
CA GLU A 163 -14.84 -2.62 7.96
C GLU A 163 -13.45 -3.24 8.05
N ALA A 164 -12.48 -2.56 8.69
CA ALA A 164 -11.08 -2.93 8.61
C ALA A 164 -10.60 -3.67 9.86
N ASN A 165 -9.69 -4.63 9.67
CA ASN A 165 -8.82 -5.09 10.74
C ASN A 165 -7.86 -3.96 11.11
N LEU A 166 -8.12 -3.29 12.24
CA LEU A 166 -7.34 -2.15 12.69
C LEU A 166 -5.90 -2.52 13.08
N HIS A 167 -5.65 -3.78 13.47
CA HIS A 167 -4.32 -4.25 13.80
C HIS A 167 -3.46 -4.31 12.54
N ASP A 168 -3.90 -5.02 11.51
CA ASP A 168 -3.18 -5.13 10.23
C ASP A 168 -3.09 -3.78 9.51
N LEU A 169 -4.17 -2.96 9.56
CA LEU A 169 -4.17 -1.61 9.00
C LEU A 169 -3.11 -0.70 9.65
N SER A 170 -2.84 -0.88 10.95
CA SER A 170 -1.79 -0.13 11.63
C SER A 170 -0.39 -0.47 11.11
N TYR A 171 -0.17 -1.72 10.70
CA TYR A 171 1.07 -2.15 10.04
C TYR A 171 1.12 -1.67 8.60
N VAL A 172 0.00 -1.60 7.87
CA VAL A 172 -0.05 -0.99 6.53
C VAL A 172 0.43 0.45 6.60
N PHE A 173 -0.10 1.22 7.55
CA PHE A 173 0.34 2.59 7.77
C PHE A 173 1.82 2.68 8.16
N LEU A 174 2.29 1.80 9.05
CA LEU A 174 3.69 1.78 9.47
C LEU A 174 4.62 1.51 8.29
N SER A 175 4.28 0.54 7.43
CA SER A 175 5.01 0.23 6.20
C SER A 175 5.02 1.38 5.21
N ASP A 176 3.87 2.04 4.96
CA ASP A 176 3.78 3.19 4.04
C ASP A 176 4.62 4.40 4.53
N ARG A 177 4.64 4.60 5.85
CA ARG A 177 5.36 5.73 6.44
C ARG A 177 6.86 5.48 6.51
N LEU A 178 7.28 4.27 6.88
CA LEU A 178 8.68 3.91 7.04
C LEU A 178 9.34 3.38 5.76
N GLY A 179 8.56 3.00 4.76
CA GLY A 179 9.03 2.61 3.42
C GLY A 179 9.35 3.82 2.55
N ARG A 180 10.17 4.76 3.03
CA ARG A 180 10.52 6.01 2.33
C ARG A 180 12.02 6.28 2.38
N GLY A 181 12.52 7.01 1.39
CA GLY A 181 13.92 7.42 1.34
C GLY A 181 14.21 8.59 2.27
N GLY A 182 15.41 8.59 2.88
CA GLY A 182 15.95 9.77 3.57
C GLY A 182 15.35 10.08 4.95
N MET A 183 14.68 9.11 5.59
CA MET A 183 14.20 9.29 6.97
C MET A 183 15.33 9.23 7.98
N ASP A 184 15.36 10.17 8.91
CA ASP A 184 16.26 10.11 10.06
C ASP A 184 15.68 9.27 11.22
N LYS A 185 16.51 9.02 12.24
CA LYS A 185 16.12 8.22 13.40
C LYS A 185 14.98 8.85 14.20
N GLU A 186 14.94 10.18 14.32
CA GLU A 186 13.91 10.89 15.07
C GLU A 186 12.56 10.80 14.36
N GLU A 187 12.55 10.91 13.02
CA GLU A 187 11.36 10.72 12.19
C GLU A 187 10.81 9.30 12.28
N ILE A 188 11.68 8.29 12.25
CA ILE A 188 11.28 6.88 12.42
C ILE A 188 10.64 6.68 13.80
N GLU A 189 11.33 7.09 14.88
CA GLU A 189 10.81 6.95 16.25
C GLU A 189 9.48 7.69 16.44
N LYS A 190 9.32 8.85 15.79
CA LYS A 190 8.07 9.61 15.82
C LYS A 190 6.93 8.84 15.17
N VAL A 191 7.15 8.27 13.97
CA VAL A 191 6.13 7.46 13.30
C VAL A 191 5.76 6.24 14.14
N GLU A 192 6.74 5.55 14.74
CA GLU A 192 6.48 4.40 15.61
C GLU A 192 5.64 4.78 16.83
N LYS A 193 5.96 5.89 17.50
CA LYS A 193 5.18 6.42 18.64
C LYS A 193 3.76 6.82 18.23
N GLU A 194 3.57 7.41 17.04
CA GLU A 194 2.25 7.76 16.52
C GLU A 194 1.39 6.51 16.31
N VAL A 195 1.96 5.45 15.72
CA VAL A 195 1.27 4.17 15.52
C VAL A 195 0.97 3.49 16.85
N GLU A 196 1.92 3.48 17.79
CA GLU A 196 1.71 2.91 19.13
C GLU A 196 0.59 3.65 19.88
N SER A 197 0.56 4.98 19.81
CA SER A 197 -0.52 5.80 20.38
C SER A 197 -1.87 5.43 19.78
N PHE A 198 -1.94 5.25 18.46
CA PHE A 198 -3.15 4.78 17.78
C PHE A 198 -3.58 3.39 18.27
N ARG A 199 -2.66 2.43 18.32
CA ARG A 199 -2.93 1.06 18.80
C ARG A 199 -3.45 1.08 20.24
N ASN A 200 -2.80 1.81 21.13
CA ASN A 200 -3.23 1.94 22.53
C ASN A 200 -4.62 2.54 22.66
N LYS A 201 -4.97 3.52 21.81
CA LYS A 201 -6.26 4.19 21.85
C LYS A 201 -7.41 3.36 21.28
N PHE A 202 -7.15 2.57 20.24
CA PHE A 202 -8.20 1.96 19.42
C PHE A 202 -8.21 0.43 19.38
N LEU A 203 -7.13 -0.24 19.79
CA LEU A 203 -7.03 -1.72 19.81
C LEU A 203 -7.04 -2.32 21.22
N LYS A 204 -6.57 -1.58 22.24
CA LYS A 204 -6.51 -2.08 23.63
C LYS A 204 -7.82 -1.88 24.43
N GLN A 205 -8.98 -2.07 23.81
CA GLN A 205 -10.28 -2.00 24.50
C GLN A 205 -10.86 -3.39 24.72
#